data_AF-A0A2D5ARA8-F1
#
_entry.id   AF-A0A2D5ARA8-F1
#
_cell.length_a   1.000
_cell.length_b   1.000
_cell.length_c   1.000
_cell.angle_alpha   90.00
_cell.angle_beta   90.00
_cell.angle_gamma   90.00
#
_symmetry.space_group_name_H-M   'P 1'
#
loop_
_entity.id
_entity.type
_entity.pdbx_description
1 polymer ?
#
loop_
_entity_poly.entity_id
_entity_poly.type
_entity_poly.pdbx_seq_one_letter_code
_entity_poly.pdbx_strand_id
1 'polypeptide(L)'
;MPTNVCDPKLAKHPSRSGRRQALLIIRQSLDMKFRSILSIALFTLVALLGYAVWAFGSSLFSSEPAMYAGCALAFLGLGGPALLPDSGDTGGRHIRFCLSFSLAFLVYAFFWSVSWFSLPTTFGEIIGSSIGLAGFALVYRGIMGYRVPIATATATLFLWHSVGYYAGDFLYAAIQGRGPAAMSLDWEPTRIRHTARLSWGLCYGVGLGLGINRFLHLSRQS
;
A
#
# COMPACT_ATOMS: atom_id res chain seq x y z
N MET A 1 34.27 57.41 -25.29
CA MET A 1 33.71 56.27 -24.52
C MET A 1 32.31 55.98 -25.03
N PRO A 2 32.04 54.86 -25.72
CA PRO A 2 30.68 54.48 -26.08
C PRO A 2 30.04 53.68 -24.94
N THR A 3 28.90 54.19 -24.45
CA THR A 3 28.05 53.55 -23.44
C THR A 3 27.19 52.47 -24.10
N ASN A 4 27.42 51.21 -23.71
CA ASN A 4 26.63 50.06 -24.10
C ASN A 4 25.26 50.15 -23.41
N VAL A 5 24.24 50.58 -24.15
CA VAL A 5 22.85 50.59 -23.69
C VAL A 5 22.28 49.19 -23.89
N CYS A 6 22.16 48.43 -22.79
CA CYS A 6 21.44 47.17 -22.77
C CYS A 6 19.96 47.43 -23.11
N ASP A 7 19.53 47.00 -24.29
CA ASP A 7 18.14 47.12 -24.75
C ASP A 7 17.25 46.09 -24.02
N PRO A 8 16.30 46.50 -23.15
CA PRO A 8 15.52 45.58 -22.31
C PRO A 8 14.32 44.93 -23.03
N LYS A 9 14.19 45.06 -24.35
CA LYS A 9 12.94 44.78 -25.08
C LYS A 9 13.02 43.59 -26.04
N LEU A 10 13.24 42.38 -25.51
CA LEU A 10 12.84 41.15 -26.24
C LEU A 10 12.58 39.99 -25.28
N ALA A 11 11.68 40.20 -24.32
CA ALA A 11 11.03 39.10 -23.60
C ALA A 11 10.16 38.31 -24.59
N LYS A 12 10.76 37.28 -25.18
CA LYS A 12 10.14 36.39 -26.17
C LYS A 12 8.90 35.73 -25.54
N HIS A 13 7.71 36.22 -25.87
CA HIS A 13 6.47 35.64 -25.36
C HIS A 13 6.42 34.14 -25.71
N PRO A 14 6.14 33.25 -24.74
CA PRO A 14 6.09 31.82 -24.99
C PRO A 14 5.02 31.54 -26.05
N SER A 15 5.42 30.81 -27.10
CA SER A 15 4.55 30.47 -28.23
C SER A 15 3.27 29.76 -27.74
N ARG A 16 2.15 29.96 -28.44
CA ARG A 16 0.87 29.28 -28.12
C ARG A 16 1.02 27.74 -28.05
N SER A 17 1.96 27.17 -28.81
CA SER A 17 2.31 25.75 -28.77
C SER A 17 2.89 25.33 -27.40
N GLY A 18 3.85 26.10 -26.87
CA GLY A 18 4.47 25.82 -25.58
C GLY A 18 3.47 25.83 -24.41
N ARG A 19 2.48 26.74 -24.44
CA ARG A 19 1.42 26.77 -23.42
C ARG A 19 0.53 25.53 -23.44
N ARG A 20 0.18 25.02 -24.63
CA ARG A 20 -0.64 23.79 -24.76
C ARG A 20 0.11 22.56 -24.25
N GLN A 21 1.39 22.43 -24.59
CA GLN A 21 2.21 21.31 -24.14
C GLN A 21 2.39 21.33 -22.61
N ALA A 22 2.64 22.49 -22.02
CA ALA A 22 2.74 22.64 -20.56
C ALA A 22 1.43 22.24 -19.86
N LEU A 23 0.27 22.65 -20.37
CA LEU A 23 -1.03 22.29 -19.81
C LEU A 23 -1.31 20.78 -19.89
N LEU A 24 -0.89 20.11 -20.97
CA LEU A 24 -1.04 18.66 -21.12
C LEU A 24 -0.19 17.89 -20.11
N ILE A 25 1.06 18.31 -19.90
CA ILE A 25 1.97 17.71 -18.91
C ILE A 25 1.40 17.87 -17.49
N ILE A 26 0.90 19.07 -17.16
CA ILE A 26 0.28 19.33 -15.85
C ILE A 26 -0.95 18.43 -15.65
N ARG A 27 -1.82 18.32 -16.67
CA ARG A 27 -3.02 17.47 -16.60
C ARG A 27 -2.67 15.99 -16.42
N GLN A 28 -1.69 15.48 -17.16
CA GLN A 28 -1.23 14.10 -17.03
C GLN A 28 -0.62 13.83 -15.64
N SER A 29 0.21 14.75 -15.13
CA SER A 29 0.77 14.65 -13.78
C SER A 29 -0.32 14.64 -12.70
N LEU A 30 -1.38 15.45 -12.84
CA LEU A 30 -2.47 15.49 -11.88
C LEU A 30 -3.30 14.19 -11.92
N ASP A 31 -3.59 13.67 -13.11
CA ASP A 31 -4.34 12.42 -13.29
C ASP A 31 -3.59 11.22 -12.68
N MET A 32 -2.27 11.11 -12.91
CA MET A 32 -1.45 10.05 -12.30
C MET A 32 -1.44 10.12 -10.77
N LYS A 33 -1.33 11.32 -10.19
CA LYS A 33 -1.38 11.51 -8.73
C LYS A 33 -2.75 11.12 -8.17
N PHE A 34 -3.82 11.56 -8.83
CA PHE A 34 -5.19 11.25 -8.42
C PHE A 34 -5.46 9.74 -8.42
N ARG A 35 -5.08 9.03 -9.49
CA ARG A 35 -5.21 7.57 -9.59
C ARG A 35 -4.45 6.84 -8.49
N SER A 36 -3.23 7.28 -8.20
CA SER A 36 -2.41 6.71 -7.12
C SER A 36 -3.05 6.87 -5.75
N ILE A 37 -3.52 8.09 -5.44
CA ILE A 37 -4.22 8.39 -4.19
C ILE A 37 -5.50 7.55 -4.07
N LEU A 38 -6.29 7.47 -5.15
CA LEU A 38 -7.51 6.67 -5.19
C LEU A 38 -7.21 5.18 -4.94
N SER A 39 -6.19 4.62 -5.58
CA SER A 39 -5.79 3.23 -5.35
C SER A 39 -5.34 2.97 -3.92
N ILE A 40 -4.56 3.87 -3.31
CA ILE A 40 -4.12 3.74 -1.92
C ILE A 40 -5.32 3.83 -0.97
N ALA A 41 -6.24 4.77 -1.21
CA ALA A 41 -7.45 4.93 -0.40
C ALA A 41 -8.36 3.69 -0.49
N LEU A 42 -8.63 3.19 -1.70
CA LEU A 42 -9.41 1.97 -1.90
C LEU A 42 -8.74 0.75 -1.25
N PHE A 43 -7.42 0.61 -1.39
CA PHE A 43 -6.68 -0.48 -0.76
C PHE A 43 -6.72 -0.39 0.77
N THR A 44 -6.69 0.83 1.30
CA THR A 44 -6.86 1.08 2.74
C THR A 44 -8.26 0.69 3.21
N LEU A 45 -9.30 0.93 2.42
CA LEU A 45 -10.66 0.45 2.72
C LEU A 45 -10.71 -1.09 2.72
N VAL A 46 -10.03 -1.77 1.79
CA VAL A 46 -9.92 -3.23 1.80
C VAL A 46 -9.21 -3.72 3.07
N ALA A 47 -8.15 -3.05 3.49
CA ALA A 47 -7.47 -3.38 4.74
C ALA A 47 -8.39 -3.17 5.95
N LEU A 48 -9.14 -2.07 6.01
CA LEU A 48 -10.14 -1.85 7.06
C LEU A 48 -11.22 -2.94 7.06
N LEU A 49 -11.67 -3.42 5.90
CA LEU A 49 -12.61 -4.55 5.82
C LEU A 49 -11.99 -5.85 6.35
N GLY A 50 -10.74 -6.15 5.98
CA GLY A 50 -10.02 -7.30 6.53
C GLY A 50 -9.89 -7.21 8.05
N TYR A 51 -9.47 -6.06 8.58
CA TYR A 51 -9.36 -5.83 10.02
C TYR A 51 -10.71 -5.71 10.73
N ALA A 52 -11.80 -5.39 10.03
CA ALA A 52 -13.16 -5.45 10.58
C ALA A 52 -13.57 -6.89 10.92
N VAL A 53 -13.09 -7.89 10.16
CA VAL A 53 -13.25 -9.31 10.50
C VAL A 53 -12.60 -9.61 11.86
N TRP A 54 -11.40 -9.10 12.12
CA TRP A 54 -10.77 -9.22 13.43
C TRP A 54 -11.48 -8.39 14.51
N ALA A 55 -11.86 -7.15 14.20
CA ALA A 55 -12.50 -6.23 15.13
C ALA A 55 -13.82 -6.80 15.66
N PHE A 56 -14.72 -7.17 14.77
CA PHE A 56 -16.11 -7.53 15.10
C PHE A 56 -16.40 -9.03 14.95
N GLY A 57 -15.67 -9.72 14.08
CA GLY A 57 -15.91 -11.12 13.75
C GLY A 57 -15.08 -12.13 14.54
N SER A 58 -14.17 -11.70 15.43
CA SER A 58 -13.25 -12.62 16.12
C SER A 58 -13.93 -13.79 16.86
N SER A 59 -15.16 -13.61 17.36
CA SER A 59 -15.93 -14.66 18.02
C SER A 59 -16.56 -15.69 17.08
N LEU A 60 -16.61 -15.42 15.77
CA LEU A 60 -17.17 -16.32 14.76
C LEU A 60 -16.18 -17.41 14.32
N PHE A 61 -14.91 -17.29 14.70
CA PHE A 61 -13.86 -18.22 14.31
C PHE A 61 -13.48 -19.13 15.46
N SER A 62 -13.32 -20.42 15.18
CA SER A 62 -12.91 -21.43 16.17
C SER A 62 -11.44 -21.33 16.58
N SER A 63 -10.62 -20.61 15.81
CA SER A 63 -9.18 -20.46 16.06
C SER A 63 -8.64 -19.17 15.45
N GLU A 64 -7.48 -18.72 15.95
CA GLU A 64 -6.78 -17.55 15.43
C GLU A 64 -6.38 -17.72 13.94
N PRO A 65 -5.77 -18.84 13.47
CA PRO A 65 -5.49 -19.04 12.05
C PRO A 65 -6.74 -18.92 11.16
N ALA A 66 -7.89 -19.44 11.60
CA ALA A 66 -9.14 -19.31 10.84
C ALA A 66 -9.59 -17.85 10.71
N MET A 67 -9.42 -17.04 11.76
CA MET A 67 -9.69 -15.60 11.72
C MET A 67 -8.74 -14.87 10.76
N TYR A 68 -7.44 -15.19 10.77
CA TYR A 68 -6.47 -14.63 9.82
C TYR A 68 -6.80 -15.01 8.38
N ALA A 69 -7.22 -16.25 8.12
CA ALA A 69 -7.71 -16.67 6.82
C ALA A 69 -8.94 -15.84 6.39
N GLY A 70 -9.88 -15.60 7.31
CA GLY A 70 -11.02 -14.71 7.09
C GLY A 70 -10.62 -13.29 6.71
N CYS A 71 -9.62 -12.72 7.38
CA CYS A 71 -9.05 -11.41 7.05
C CYS A 71 -8.41 -11.43 5.65
N ALA A 72 -7.66 -12.49 5.32
CA ALA A 72 -6.97 -12.62 4.04
C ALA A 72 -7.95 -12.69 2.85
N LEU A 73 -9.13 -13.29 3.02
CA LEU A 73 -10.16 -13.34 1.97
C LEU A 73 -10.58 -11.96 1.47
N ALA A 74 -10.64 -10.95 2.35
CA ALA A 74 -10.94 -9.58 1.95
C ALA A 74 -9.90 -9.03 0.95
N PHE A 75 -8.61 -9.26 1.24
CA PHE A 75 -7.52 -8.86 0.35
C PHE A 75 -7.52 -9.68 -0.95
N LEU A 76 -7.71 -11.00 -0.87
CA LEU A 76 -7.74 -11.88 -2.05
C LEU A 76 -8.84 -11.49 -3.04
N GLY A 77 -10.02 -11.09 -2.55
CA GLY A 77 -11.14 -10.69 -3.40
C GLY A 77 -11.06 -9.24 -3.88
N LEU A 78 -10.65 -8.31 -3.02
CA LEU A 78 -10.83 -6.87 -3.25
C LEU A 78 -9.52 -6.09 -3.44
N GLY A 79 -8.37 -6.64 -3.04
CA GLY A 79 -7.10 -5.92 -3.07
C GLY A 79 -6.62 -5.60 -4.49
N GLY A 80 -6.74 -6.55 -5.42
CA GLY A 80 -6.46 -6.33 -6.83
C GLY A 80 -7.36 -5.26 -7.46
N PRO A 81 -8.70 -5.41 -7.36
CA PRO A 81 -9.65 -4.40 -7.81
C PRO A 81 -9.39 -2.99 -7.26
N ALA A 82 -9.05 -2.88 -5.97
CA ALA A 82 -8.75 -1.59 -5.34
C ALA A 82 -7.54 -0.87 -5.96
N LEU A 83 -6.59 -1.62 -6.53
CA LEU A 83 -5.38 -1.09 -7.16
C LEU A 83 -5.54 -0.83 -8.66
N LEU A 84 -6.70 -1.15 -9.27
CA LEU A 84 -6.93 -0.95 -10.70
C LEU A 84 -6.75 0.51 -11.18
N PRO A 85 -7.19 1.56 -10.44
CA PRO A 85 -7.00 2.94 -10.89
C PRO A 85 -5.55 3.29 -11.25
N ASP A 86 -4.58 2.72 -10.54
CA ASP A 86 -3.15 2.95 -10.77
C ASP A 86 -2.40 1.74 -11.36
N SER A 87 -3.09 0.68 -11.77
CA SER A 87 -2.45 -0.51 -12.37
C SER A 87 -1.70 -0.18 -13.67
N GLY A 88 -2.06 0.92 -14.34
CA GLY A 88 -1.55 1.28 -15.67
C GLY A 88 -2.08 0.38 -16.79
N ASP A 89 -2.92 -0.61 -16.47
CA ASP A 89 -3.53 -1.48 -17.45
C ASP A 89 -4.77 -0.83 -18.06
N THR A 90 -4.70 -0.59 -19.36
CA THR A 90 -5.86 -0.22 -20.18
C THR A 90 -6.41 -1.47 -20.87
N GLY A 91 -7.66 -1.86 -20.58
CA GLY A 91 -8.37 -2.94 -21.29
C GLY A 91 -8.41 -4.30 -20.58
N GLY A 92 -8.62 -5.39 -21.34
CA GLY A 92 -8.96 -6.74 -20.85
C GLY A 92 -7.92 -7.48 -19.98
N ARG A 93 -6.85 -6.80 -19.53
CA ARG A 93 -5.83 -7.33 -18.60
C ARG A 93 -6.17 -7.12 -17.13
N HIS A 94 -7.25 -6.40 -16.80
CA HIS A 94 -7.68 -6.18 -15.41
C HIS A 94 -7.87 -7.47 -14.62
N ILE A 95 -8.46 -8.49 -15.25
CA ILE A 95 -8.64 -9.81 -14.61
C ILE A 95 -7.28 -10.43 -14.29
N ARG A 96 -6.33 -10.41 -15.24
CA ARG A 96 -4.97 -10.92 -15.02
C ARG A 96 -4.25 -10.15 -13.90
N PHE A 97 -4.38 -8.83 -13.86
CA PHE A 97 -3.81 -8.00 -12.79
C PHE A 97 -4.40 -8.39 -11.42
N CYS A 98 -5.73 -8.48 -11.31
CA CYS A 98 -6.39 -8.87 -10.07
C CYS A 98 -6.00 -10.27 -9.61
N LEU A 99 -5.97 -11.26 -10.51
CA LEU A 99 -5.54 -12.62 -10.18
C LEU A 99 -4.06 -12.67 -9.78
N SER A 100 -3.21 -11.87 -10.42
CA SER A 100 -1.78 -11.75 -10.05
C SER A 100 -1.64 -11.17 -8.65
N PHE A 101 -2.43 -10.15 -8.30
CA PHE A 101 -2.50 -9.62 -6.95
C PHE A 101 -2.91 -10.71 -5.95
N SER A 102 -4.01 -11.41 -6.20
CA SER A 102 -4.53 -12.43 -5.28
C SER A 102 -3.50 -13.52 -5.04
N LEU A 103 -2.83 -14.01 -6.09
CA LEU A 103 -1.77 -15.00 -5.95
C LEU A 103 -0.55 -14.45 -5.20
N ALA A 104 -0.10 -13.23 -5.52
CA ALA A 104 1.03 -12.59 -4.85
C ALA A 104 0.74 -12.37 -3.36
N PHE A 105 -0.47 -11.91 -3.03
CA PHE A 105 -0.92 -11.73 -1.66
C PHE A 105 -1.06 -13.05 -0.92
N LEU A 106 -1.54 -14.12 -1.57
CA LEU A 106 -1.62 -15.46 -0.99
C LEU A 106 -0.23 -15.97 -0.59
N VAL A 107 0.77 -15.80 -1.46
CA VAL A 107 2.17 -16.16 -1.17
C VAL A 107 2.69 -15.36 0.03
N TYR A 108 2.47 -14.05 0.04
CA TYR A 108 2.82 -13.20 1.17
C TYR A 108 2.16 -13.64 2.48
N ALA A 109 0.83 -13.81 2.48
CA ALA A 109 0.05 -14.17 3.65
C ALA A 109 0.45 -15.54 4.20
N PHE A 110 0.79 -16.49 3.33
CA PHE A 110 1.29 -17.80 3.72
C PHE A 110 2.61 -17.70 4.49
N PHE A 111 3.63 -17.07 3.90
CA PHE A 111 4.95 -16.95 4.55
C PHE A 111 4.89 -16.14 5.85
N TRP A 112 4.12 -15.06 5.85
CA TRP A 112 3.90 -14.25 7.04
C TRP A 112 3.22 -15.06 8.15
N SER A 113 2.12 -15.77 7.84
CA SER A 113 1.37 -16.55 8.83
C SER A 113 2.21 -17.71 9.39
N VAL A 114 2.91 -18.46 8.52
CA VAL A 114 3.79 -19.55 8.97
C VAL A 114 4.85 -19.02 9.92
N SER A 115 5.48 -17.88 9.59
CA SER A 115 6.51 -17.28 10.44
C SER A 115 5.93 -16.75 11.76
N TRP A 116 4.78 -16.09 11.72
CA TRP A 116 4.06 -15.58 12.90
C TRP A 116 3.73 -16.69 13.89
N PHE A 117 3.13 -17.79 13.41
CA PHE A 117 2.73 -18.90 14.29
C PHE A 117 3.89 -19.80 14.72
N SER A 118 4.98 -19.86 13.95
CA SER A 118 6.14 -20.71 14.29
C SER A 118 7.19 -19.99 15.13
N LEU A 119 7.34 -18.67 14.93
CA LEU A 119 8.35 -17.82 15.56
C LEU A 119 7.68 -16.51 16.03
N PRO A 120 6.91 -16.51 17.13
CA PRO A 120 6.11 -15.37 17.60
C PRO A 120 6.97 -14.29 18.26
N THR A 121 7.93 -13.77 17.49
CA THR A 121 8.89 -12.74 17.87
C THR A 121 8.99 -11.76 16.72
N THR A 122 9.46 -10.54 17.00
CA THR A 122 9.76 -9.53 15.98
C THR A 122 10.67 -10.08 14.87
N PHE A 123 11.56 -11.02 15.20
CA PHE A 123 12.40 -11.67 14.20
C PHE A 123 11.60 -12.52 13.20
N GLY A 124 10.62 -13.30 13.68
CA GLY A 124 9.73 -14.09 12.82
C GLY A 124 8.86 -13.21 11.93
N GLU A 125 8.34 -12.10 12.46
CA GLU A 125 7.62 -11.09 11.66
C GLU A 125 8.47 -10.55 10.52
N ILE A 126 9.70 -10.10 10.81
CA ILE A 126 10.62 -9.52 9.83
C ILE A 126 10.96 -10.53 8.74
N ILE A 127 11.29 -11.78 9.11
CA ILE A 127 11.61 -12.84 8.15
C ILE A 127 10.39 -13.16 7.29
N GLY A 128 9.23 -13.40 7.91
CA GLY A 128 8.00 -13.75 7.22
C GLY A 128 7.56 -12.67 6.23
N SER A 129 7.57 -11.40 6.65
CA SER A 129 7.27 -10.27 5.76
C SER A 129 8.31 -10.12 4.65
N SER A 130 9.61 -10.27 4.94
CA SER A 130 10.66 -10.13 3.93
C SER A 130 10.55 -11.19 2.84
N ILE A 131 10.43 -12.47 3.22
CA ILE A 131 10.28 -13.60 2.29
C ILE A 131 8.95 -13.51 1.54
N GLY A 132 7.86 -13.21 2.27
CA GLY A 132 6.53 -13.08 1.69
C GLY A 132 6.46 -11.97 0.62
N LEU A 133 7.05 -10.81 0.88
CA LEU A 133 7.06 -9.69 -0.07
C LEU A 133 8.05 -9.91 -1.23
N ALA A 134 9.14 -10.66 -1.03
CA ALA A 134 9.95 -11.15 -2.14
C ALA A 134 9.16 -12.10 -3.05
N GLY A 135 8.41 -13.04 -2.47
CA GLY A 135 7.48 -13.90 -3.20
C GLY A 135 6.42 -13.09 -3.96
N PHE A 136 5.83 -12.09 -3.32
CA PHE A 136 4.88 -11.16 -3.94
C PHE A 136 5.47 -10.50 -5.20
N ALA A 137 6.68 -9.94 -5.09
CA ALA A 137 7.37 -9.30 -6.19
C ALA A 137 7.75 -10.27 -7.32
N LEU A 138 8.15 -11.51 -6.99
CA LEU A 138 8.43 -12.56 -7.97
C LEU A 138 7.19 -12.96 -8.77
N VAL A 139 6.03 -13.08 -8.12
CA VAL A 139 4.75 -13.38 -8.79
C VAL A 139 4.43 -12.29 -9.81
N TYR A 140 4.51 -11.01 -9.42
CA TYR A 140 4.29 -9.91 -10.36
C TYR A 140 5.30 -9.86 -11.49
N ARG A 141 6.58 -10.12 -11.21
CA ARG A 141 7.61 -10.21 -12.25
C ARG A 141 7.31 -11.33 -13.26
N GLY A 142 6.92 -12.51 -12.78
CA GLY A 142 6.62 -13.66 -13.63
C GLY A 142 5.34 -13.49 -14.44
N ILE A 143 4.25 -13.05 -13.80
CA ILE A 143 2.93 -12.99 -14.46
C ILE A 143 2.72 -11.67 -15.19
N MET A 144 3.18 -10.53 -14.67
CA MET A 144 2.99 -9.23 -15.33
C MET A 144 4.20 -8.80 -16.17
N GLY A 145 5.33 -9.52 -16.09
CA GLY A 145 6.52 -9.23 -16.88
C GLY A 145 7.30 -8.00 -16.42
N TYR A 146 7.06 -7.52 -15.19
CA TYR A 146 7.73 -6.34 -14.65
C TYR A 146 9.24 -6.55 -14.52
N ARG A 147 10.03 -5.52 -14.87
CA ARG A 147 11.50 -5.63 -14.96
C ARG A 147 12.24 -4.99 -13.77
N VAL A 148 11.52 -4.56 -12.74
CA VAL A 148 12.13 -4.04 -11.51
C VAL A 148 13.04 -5.12 -10.90
N PRO A 149 14.29 -4.80 -10.56
CA PRO A 149 15.16 -5.73 -9.84
C PRO A 149 14.48 -6.22 -8.56
N ILE A 150 14.57 -7.53 -8.29
CA ILE A 150 13.84 -8.13 -7.17
C ILE A 150 14.22 -7.49 -5.83
N ALA A 151 15.50 -7.17 -5.63
CA ALA A 151 15.97 -6.47 -4.44
C ALA A 151 15.30 -5.10 -4.25
N THR A 152 15.17 -4.32 -5.32
CA THR A 152 14.50 -3.00 -5.29
C THR A 152 13.00 -3.14 -5.01
N ALA A 153 12.35 -4.12 -5.64
CA ALA A 153 10.93 -4.39 -5.43
C ALA A 153 10.65 -4.82 -3.98
N THR A 154 11.41 -5.81 -3.48
CA THR A 154 11.32 -6.29 -2.11
C THR A 154 11.61 -5.19 -1.10
N ALA A 155 12.69 -4.43 -1.27
CA ALA A 155 13.05 -3.34 -0.35
C ALA A 155 11.95 -2.26 -0.30
N THR A 156 11.38 -1.90 -1.46
CA THR A 156 10.27 -0.93 -1.54
C THR A 156 9.04 -1.44 -0.81
N LEU A 157 8.61 -2.67 -1.10
CA LEU A 157 7.44 -3.28 -0.46
C LEU A 157 7.66 -3.43 1.04
N PHE A 158 8.81 -3.97 1.44
CA PHE A 158 9.15 -4.25 2.84
C PHE A 158 9.27 -2.99 3.68
N LEU A 159 9.89 -1.92 3.15
CA LEU A 159 10.00 -0.64 3.85
C LEU A 159 8.61 -0.08 4.17
N TRP A 160 7.76 0.08 3.16
CA TRP A 160 6.44 0.67 3.33
C TRP A 160 5.47 -0.22 4.12
N HIS A 161 5.56 -1.53 3.93
CA HIS A 161 4.88 -2.51 4.79
C HIS A 161 5.29 -2.31 6.26
N SER A 162 6.58 -2.29 6.55
CA SER A 162 7.09 -2.21 7.93
C SER A 162 6.71 -0.89 8.60
N VAL A 163 6.78 0.22 7.87
CA VAL A 163 6.29 1.52 8.36
C VAL A 163 4.82 1.44 8.74
N GLY A 164 3.96 0.90 7.86
CA GLY A 164 2.53 0.76 8.16
C GLY A 164 2.24 -0.21 9.30
N TYR A 165 2.95 -1.34 9.34
CA TYR A 165 2.79 -2.40 10.33
C TYR A 165 3.15 -1.91 11.74
N TYR A 166 4.34 -1.36 11.93
CA TYR A 166 4.79 -0.88 13.23
C TYR A 166 4.11 0.43 13.66
N ALA A 167 3.70 1.30 12.72
CA ALA A 167 2.83 2.42 13.06
C ALA A 167 1.45 1.95 13.57
N GLY A 168 0.93 0.87 12.96
CA GLY A 168 -0.30 0.21 13.40
C GLY A 168 -0.18 -0.36 14.81
N ASP A 169 0.89 -1.11 15.10
CA ASP A 169 1.16 -1.66 16.44
C ASP A 169 1.29 -0.55 17.51
N PHE A 170 2.05 0.51 17.19
CA PHE A 170 2.19 1.68 18.06
C PHE A 170 0.84 2.33 18.38
N LEU A 171 0.02 2.59 17.37
CA LEU A 171 -1.30 3.21 17.54
C LEU A 171 -2.29 2.27 18.26
N TYR A 172 -2.24 0.98 17.96
CA TYR A 172 -3.01 -0.06 18.62
C TYR A 172 -2.70 -0.14 20.13
N ALA A 173 -1.43 -0.06 20.51
CA ALA A 173 -1.01 -0.01 21.91
C ALA A 173 -1.46 1.30 22.57
N ALA A 174 -1.22 2.44 21.92
CA ALA A 174 -1.58 3.77 22.41
C ALA A 174 -3.08 3.89 22.74
N ILE A 175 -3.96 3.49 21.81
CA ILE A 175 -5.42 3.53 21.98
C ILE A 175 -5.89 2.64 23.15
N GLN A 176 -5.17 1.55 23.44
CA GLN A 176 -5.46 0.68 24.58
C GLN A 176 -4.86 1.17 25.91
N GLY A 177 -4.33 2.39 25.96
CA GLY A 177 -3.69 2.91 27.15
C GLY A 177 -2.37 2.21 27.48
N ARG A 178 -1.68 1.64 26.48
CA ARG A 178 -0.39 0.95 26.63
C ARG A 178 0.73 1.70 25.89
N GLY A 179 1.97 1.45 26.31
CA GLY A 179 3.17 1.98 25.65
C GLY A 179 3.44 3.46 25.94
N PRO A 180 4.46 4.04 25.27
CA PRO A 180 4.96 5.39 25.57
C PRO A 180 4.00 6.52 25.17
N ALA A 181 3.01 6.24 24.30
CA ALA A 181 1.99 7.18 23.86
C ALA A 181 0.58 6.76 24.32
N ALA A 182 0.49 6.09 25.48
CA ALA A 182 -0.77 5.65 26.06
C ALA A 182 -1.79 6.79 26.12
N MET A 183 -2.98 6.57 25.57
CA MET A 183 -4.09 7.51 25.59
C MET A 183 -5.08 7.12 26.69
N SER A 184 -5.45 8.06 27.56
CA SER A 184 -6.56 7.90 28.50
C SER A 184 -7.86 8.26 27.79
N LEU A 185 -8.60 7.23 27.35
CA LEU A 185 -9.88 7.39 26.68
C LEU A 185 -11.00 6.95 27.63
N ASP A 186 -11.93 7.85 27.95
CA ASP A 186 -13.12 7.56 28.75
C ASP A 186 -14.20 6.84 27.92
N TRP A 187 -13.80 5.79 27.21
CA TRP A 187 -14.65 5.00 26.33
C TRP A 187 -14.88 3.60 26.91
N GLU A 188 -15.97 2.96 26.46
CA GLU A 188 -16.22 1.56 26.78
C GLU A 188 -15.07 0.65 26.27
N PRO A 189 -14.62 -0.36 27.04
CA PRO A 189 -13.50 -1.22 26.66
C PRO A 189 -13.66 -1.93 25.29
N THR A 190 -14.89 -2.27 24.91
CA THR A 190 -15.21 -2.88 23.62
C THR A 190 -14.94 -1.92 22.46
N ARG A 191 -15.33 -0.64 22.59
CA ARG A 191 -15.06 0.42 21.62
C ARG A 191 -13.56 0.67 21.50
N ILE A 192 -12.83 0.71 22.62
CA ILE A 192 -11.37 0.84 22.62
C ILE A 192 -10.74 -0.28 21.80
N ARG A 193 -11.14 -1.54 22.05
CA ARG A 193 -10.62 -2.71 21.33
C ARG A 193 -10.91 -2.67 19.83
N HIS A 194 -12.15 -2.33 19.44
CA HIS A 194 -12.52 -2.24 18.03
C HIS A 194 -11.76 -1.12 17.31
N THR A 195 -11.70 0.07 17.91
CA THR A 195 -10.97 1.21 17.37
C THR A 195 -9.49 0.90 17.23
N ALA A 196 -8.87 0.26 18.23
CA ALA A 196 -7.48 -0.15 18.17
C ALA A 196 -7.24 -1.10 16.97
N ARG A 197 -8.06 -2.16 16.81
CA ARG A 197 -7.92 -3.11 15.69
C ARG A 197 -8.11 -2.43 14.33
N LEU A 198 -9.10 -1.56 14.19
CA LEU A 198 -9.33 -0.81 12.94
C LEU A 198 -8.20 0.19 12.65
N SER A 199 -7.64 0.83 13.68
CA SER A 199 -6.51 1.73 13.52
C SER A 199 -5.26 1.01 13.00
N TRP A 200 -5.07 -0.25 13.39
CA TRP A 200 -4.03 -1.10 12.81
C TRP A 200 -4.29 -1.33 11.32
N GLY A 201 -5.52 -1.68 10.95
CA GLY A 201 -5.93 -1.85 9.56
C GLY A 201 -5.73 -0.60 8.70
N LEU A 202 -5.99 0.58 9.27
CA LEU A 202 -5.72 1.87 8.63
C LEU A 202 -4.23 2.05 8.33
N CYS A 203 -3.37 1.93 9.34
CA CYS A 203 -1.92 2.10 9.19
C CYS A 203 -1.32 1.06 8.23
N TYR A 204 -1.74 -0.21 8.36
CA TYR A 204 -1.32 -1.29 7.48
C TYR A 204 -1.76 -1.04 6.03
N GLY A 205 -3.02 -0.64 5.82
CA GLY A 205 -3.58 -0.35 4.50
C GLY A 205 -2.85 0.80 3.79
N VAL A 206 -2.57 1.89 4.52
CA VAL A 206 -1.81 3.02 3.99
C VAL A 206 -0.38 2.60 3.65
N GLY A 207 0.32 1.93 4.58
CA GLY A 207 1.70 1.50 4.37
C GLY A 207 1.85 0.54 3.20
N LEU A 208 1.15 -0.60 3.24
CA LEU A 208 1.24 -1.59 2.16
C LEU A 208 0.70 -1.03 0.83
N GLY A 209 -0.37 -0.21 0.86
CA GLY A 209 -0.91 0.47 -0.31
C GLY A 209 0.12 1.38 -0.98
N LEU A 210 0.85 2.19 -0.20
CA LEU A 210 1.97 3.01 -0.69
C LEU A 210 3.10 2.16 -1.27
N GLY A 211 3.44 1.05 -0.61
CA GLY A 211 4.47 0.11 -1.06
C GLY A 211 4.15 -0.48 -2.43
N ILE A 212 2.93 -1.00 -2.59
CA ILE A 212 2.48 -1.58 -3.86
C ILE A 212 2.37 -0.51 -4.93
N ASN A 213 1.79 0.66 -4.62
CA ASN A 213 1.70 1.77 -5.55
C ASN A 213 3.09 2.17 -6.09
N ARG A 214 4.07 2.32 -5.19
CA ARG A 214 5.45 2.65 -5.56
C ARG A 214 6.09 1.55 -6.41
N PHE A 215 5.87 0.28 -6.07
CA PHE A 215 6.33 -0.86 -6.86
C PHE A 215 5.75 -0.85 -8.29
N LEU A 216 4.45 -0.58 -8.45
CA LEU A 216 3.80 -0.46 -9.76
C LEU A 216 4.31 0.74 -10.57
N HIS A 217 4.63 1.86 -9.91
CA HIS A 217 5.26 3.02 -10.55
C HIS A 217 6.66 2.67 -11.08
N LEU A 218 7.51 2.06 -10.25
CA LEU A 218 8.85 1.62 -10.66
C LEU A 218 8.79 0.63 -11.82
N SER A 219 7.80 -0.28 -11.81
CA SER A 219 7.60 -1.28 -12.87
C SER A 219 7.23 -0.70 -14.22
N ARG A 220 6.67 0.52 -14.26
CA ARG A 220 6.36 1.23 -15.50
C ARG A 220 7.55 2.02 -16.06
N GLN A 221 8.61 2.22 -15.25
CA GLN A 221 9.81 2.97 -15.63
C GLN A 221 10.95 2.05 -16.11
N SER A 222 10.86 0.74 -15.86
CA SER A 222 11.84 -0.30 -16.22
C SER A 222 11.50 -1.01 -17.52
#